data_AF-A0A2A4T285-F1
#
_entry.id   AF-A0A2A4T285-F1
#
_cell.length_a   1.000
_cell.length_b   1.000
_cell.length_c   1.000
_cell.angle_alpha   90.00
_cell.angle_beta   90.00
_cell.angle_gamma   90.00
#
_symmetry.space_group_name_H-M   'P 1'
#
loop_
_entity.id
_entity.type
_entity.pdbx_description
1 polymer ?
#
loop_
_entity_poly.entity_id
_entity_poly.type
_entity_poly.pdbx_seq_one_letter_code
_entity_poly.pdbx_strand_id
1 'polypeptide(L)'
;MTQLIKQGFSLSYEVLNVGTIKPGASGEYEGTKYPASVKFRSSNISETEDKEVGLREIEQIIEFSIPCESETVAANVAEAVRKARTNGVVIAIDGSMPSKSQGADIYKVKSMKTGTEFLKTFDTSSKAK
;
A
#
# COMPACT_ATOMS: atom_id res chain seq x y z
N MET A 1 3.26 12.59 -16.85
CA MET A 1 3.94 12.35 -15.54
C MET A 1 3.61 13.51 -14.63
N THR A 2 3.04 13.27 -13.45
CA THR A 2 2.78 14.31 -12.46
C THR A 2 4.05 14.53 -11.64
N GLN A 3 4.56 15.76 -11.63
CA GLN A 3 5.75 16.14 -10.86
C GLN A 3 5.32 16.96 -9.64
N LEU A 4 5.81 16.58 -8.46
CA LEU A 4 5.59 17.34 -7.23
C LEU A 4 6.43 18.62 -7.29
N ILE A 5 5.77 19.78 -7.38
CA ILE A 5 6.44 21.09 -7.48
C ILE A 5 6.66 21.78 -6.12
N LYS A 6 5.95 21.34 -5.09
CA LYS A 6 6.08 21.85 -3.71
C LYS A 6 5.57 20.80 -2.74
N GLN A 7 6.33 20.53 -1.68
CA GLN A 7 5.93 19.62 -0.60
C GLN A 7 5.74 20.43 0.69
N GLY A 8 4.51 20.52 1.18
CA GLY A 8 4.18 21.22 2.43
C GLY A 8 4.13 20.31 3.66
N PHE A 9 4.00 19.00 3.47
CA PHE A 9 3.92 18.00 4.53
C PHE A 9 4.30 16.61 3.98
N SER A 10 4.50 15.65 4.88
CA SER A 10 4.68 14.22 4.58
C SER A 10 3.67 13.40 5.36
N LEU A 11 3.18 12.32 4.76
CA LEU A 11 2.34 11.34 5.45
C LEU A 11 3.11 10.02 5.50
N SER A 12 3.22 9.46 6.71
CA SER A 12 3.76 8.13 6.94
C SER A 12 2.66 7.25 7.51
N TYR A 13 2.56 6.04 6.99
CA TYR A 13 1.58 5.03 7.39
C TYR A 13 2.31 3.86 8.01
N GLU A 14 1.82 3.39 9.16
CA GLU A 14 2.25 2.13 9.76
C GLU A 14 1.22 1.06 9.43
N VAL A 15 1.59 0.12 8.57
CA VAL A 15 0.73 -1.00 8.19
C VAL A 15 0.98 -2.16 9.13
N LEU A 16 0.02 -2.39 10.03
CA LEU A 16 0.09 -3.42 11.07
C LEU A 16 -0.32 -4.81 10.55
N ASN A 17 -1.28 -4.85 9.62
CA ASN A 17 -1.77 -6.08 9.03
C ASN A 17 -1.86 -5.94 7.50
N VAL A 18 -1.41 -6.98 6.80
CA VAL A 18 -1.49 -7.05 5.35
C VAL A 18 -2.42 -8.18 4.96
N GLY A 19 -3.49 -7.86 4.25
CA GLY A 19 -4.40 -8.81 3.63
C GLY A 19 -3.87 -9.32 2.29
N THR A 20 -4.53 -8.92 1.21
CA THR A 20 -4.17 -9.33 -0.16
C THR A 20 -2.87 -8.66 -0.63
N ILE A 21 -2.03 -9.40 -1.35
CA ILE A 21 -0.79 -8.90 -1.98
C ILE A 21 -0.86 -9.23 -3.48
N LYS A 22 -0.73 -8.23 -4.34
CA LYS A 22 -0.85 -8.30 -5.80
C LYS A 22 0.38 -7.65 -6.46
N PRO A 23 1.40 -8.43 -6.85
CA PRO A 23 2.43 -7.93 -7.76
C PRO A 23 1.80 -7.71 -9.15
N GLY A 24 2.10 -6.57 -9.76
CA GLY A 24 1.65 -6.18 -11.09
C GLY A 24 2.84 -5.95 -12.00
N ALA A 25 2.81 -6.56 -13.18
CA ALA A 25 3.77 -6.32 -14.24
C ALA A 25 3.58 -4.91 -14.83
N SER A 26 4.61 -4.43 -15.53
CA SER A 26 4.43 -3.26 -16.40
C SER A 26 3.49 -3.60 -17.54
N GLY A 27 2.68 -2.63 -17.96
CA GLY A 27 1.74 -2.84 -19.05
C GLY A 27 1.29 -1.54 -19.67
N GLU A 28 0.48 -1.66 -20.71
CA GLU A 28 -0.15 -0.52 -21.37
C GLU A 28 -1.66 -0.76 -21.38
N TYR A 29 -2.42 0.24 -20.96
CA TYR A 29 -3.88 0.22 -21.02
C TYR A 29 -4.36 1.54 -21.59
N GLU A 30 -5.14 1.48 -22.67
CA GLU A 30 -5.67 2.65 -23.38
C GLU A 30 -4.60 3.70 -23.74
N GLY A 31 -3.43 3.25 -24.22
CA GLY A 31 -2.31 4.12 -24.58
C GLY A 31 -1.53 4.69 -23.39
N THR A 32 -1.92 4.37 -22.16
CA THR A 32 -1.22 4.76 -20.94
C THR A 32 -0.31 3.65 -20.47
N LYS A 33 1.01 3.92 -20.39
CA LYS A 33 1.98 2.99 -19.83
C LYS A 33 1.95 3.03 -18.31
N TYR A 34 1.80 1.86 -17.70
CA TYR A 34 1.84 1.66 -16.27
C TYR A 34 3.14 0.93 -15.89
N PRO A 35 3.92 1.47 -14.94
CA PRO A 35 5.10 0.77 -14.45
C PRO A 35 4.69 -0.47 -13.65
N ALA A 36 5.63 -1.39 -13.46
CA ALA A 36 5.46 -2.49 -12.52
C ALA A 36 5.15 -1.93 -11.12
N SER A 37 4.39 -2.66 -10.32
CA SER A 37 4.04 -2.22 -8.96
C SER A 37 3.68 -3.39 -8.06
N VAL A 38 3.78 -3.19 -6.76
CA VAL A 38 3.18 -4.10 -5.78
C VAL A 38 2.05 -3.39 -5.07
N LYS A 39 0.86 -3.99 -5.13
CA LYS A 39 -0.31 -3.51 -4.39
C LYS A 39 -0.60 -4.45 -3.24
N PHE A 40 -0.95 -3.90 -2.09
CA PHE A 40 -1.44 -4.70 -0.99
C PHE A 40 -2.50 -3.95 -0.19
N ARG A 41 -3.36 -4.70 0.51
CA ARG A 41 -4.47 -4.13 1.27
C ARG A 41 -4.26 -4.28 2.75
N SER A 42 -4.74 -3.29 3.49
CA SER A 42 -4.94 -3.34 4.93
C SER A 42 -6.36 -2.87 5.21
N SER A 43 -6.97 -3.38 6.28
CA SER A 43 -8.29 -2.92 6.69
C SER A 43 -8.36 -2.69 8.19
N ASN A 44 -9.14 -1.68 8.55
CA ASN A 44 -9.65 -1.50 9.90
C ASN A 44 -11.09 -1.98 9.92
N ILE A 45 -11.46 -2.72 10.96
CA ILE A 45 -12.84 -3.11 11.22
C ILE A 45 -13.26 -2.38 12.48
N SER A 46 -14.35 -1.63 12.41
CA SER A 46 -14.97 -0.95 13.54
C SER A 46 -16.39 -1.44 13.72
N GLU A 47 -16.82 -1.65 14.95
CA GLU A 47 -18.21 -1.99 15.28
C GLU A 47 -18.99 -0.72 15.63
N THR A 48 -20.21 -0.60 15.11
CA THR A 48 -21.14 0.47 15.46
C THR A 48 -22.50 -0.12 15.81
N GLU A 49 -23.20 0.54 16.73
CA GLU A 49 -24.58 0.17 17.07
C GLU A 49 -25.53 0.72 15.99
N ASP A 50 -26.29 -0.17 15.37
CA ASP A 50 -27.34 0.10 14.39
C ASP A 50 -28.70 -0.17 15.04
N LYS A 51 -29.61 0.81 14.94
CA LYS A 51 -30.90 0.77 15.63
C LYS A 51 -31.83 -0.32 15.10
N GLU A 52 -31.59 -0.85 13.90
CA GLU A 52 -32.46 -1.83 13.24
C GLU A 52 -31.91 -3.26 13.36
N VAL A 53 -30.59 -3.44 13.27
CA VAL A 53 -29.95 -4.76 13.20
C VAL A 53 -29.01 -5.07 14.38
N GLY A 54 -28.87 -4.16 15.34
CA GLY A 54 -27.96 -4.33 16.47
C GLY A 54 -26.52 -3.96 16.11
N LEU A 55 -25.55 -4.78 16.52
CA LEU A 55 -24.14 -4.50 16.23
C LEU A 55 -23.82 -4.72 14.74
N ARG A 56 -23.21 -3.71 14.11
CA ARG A 56 -22.81 -3.74 12.71
C ARG A 56 -21.32 -3.46 12.58
N GLU A 57 -20.62 -4.33 11.86
CA GLU A 57 -19.24 -4.11 11.48
C GLU A 57 -19.13 -3.23 10.23
N ILE A 58 -18.19 -2.28 10.25
CA ILE A 58 -17.81 -1.43 9.13
C ILE A 58 -16.33 -1.71 8.84
N GLU A 59 -16.07 -2.21 7.63
CA GLU A 59 -14.71 -2.41 7.14
C GLU A 59 -14.24 -1.21 6.31
N GLN A 60 -13.08 -0.65 6.68
CA GLN A 60 -12.41 0.41 5.96
C GLN A 60 -11.12 -0.12 5.34
N ILE A 61 -11.09 -0.23 4.00
CA ILE A 61 -9.97 -0.82 3.27
C ILE A 61 -9.09 0.27 2.64
N ILE A 62 -7.77 0.15 2.85
CA ILE A 62 -6.75 0.92 2.16
C ILE A 62 -5.91 -0.02 1.29
N GLU A 63 -5.77 0.30 0.01
CA GLU A 63 -4.83 -0.33 -0.92
C GLU A 63 -3.58 0.56 -1.07
N PHE A 64 -2.45 0.04 -0.62
CA PHE A 64 -1.14 0.64 -0.81
C PHE A 64 -0.55 0.16 -2.13
N SER A 65 0.08 1.07 -2.89
CA SER A 65 0.73 0.78 -4.16
C SER A 65 2.17 1.27 -4.14
N ILE A 66 3.13 0.35 -4.25
CA ILE A 66 4.56 0.65 -4.36
C ILE A 66 4.97 0.59 -5.84
N PRO A 67 5.34 1.70 -6.48
CA PRO A 67 5.84 1.69 -7.85
C PRO A 67 7.21 1.01 -7.91
N CYS A 68 7.40 0.10 -8.85
CA CYS A 68 8.61 -0.69 -9.01
C CYS A 68 9.25 -0.42 -10.37
N GLU A 69 10.58 -0.37 -10.40
CA GLU A 69 11.37 -0.06 -11.59
C GLU A 69 11.43 -1.23 -12.57
N SER A 70 11.19 -2.45 -12.09
CA SER A 70 11.12 -3.67 -12.90
C SER A 70 10.22 -4.73 -12.27
N GLU A 71 9.86 -5.75 -13.04
CA GLU A 71 9.12 -6.91 -12.56
C GLU A 71 9.89 -7.69 -11.50
N THR A 72 11.22 -7.77 -11.63
CA THR A 72 12.11 -8.38 -10.62
C THR A 72 12.03 -7.62 -9.31
N VAL A 73 12.06 -6.28 -9.34
CA VAL A 73 11.89 -5.46 -8.13
C VAL A 73 10.50 -5.67 -7.54
N ALA A 74 9.45 -5.73 -8.37
CA ALA A 74 8.09 -6.01 -7.90
C ALA A 74 7.98 -7.39 -7.22
N ALA A 75 8.64 -8.42 -7.74
CA ALA A 75 8.70 -9.73 -7.12
C ALA A 75 9.36 -9.68 -5.73
N ASN A 76 10.50 -9.00 -5.62
CA ASN A 76 11.25 -8.84 -4.37
C ASN A 76 10.45 -8.05 -3.33
N VAL A 77 9.80 -6.95 -3.72
CA VAL A 77 8.93 -6.17 -2.83
C VAL A 77 7.76 -7.03 -2.35
N ALA A 78 7.12 -7.80 -3.23
CA ALA A 78 6.03 -8.68 -2.85
C ALA A 78 6.48 -9.78 -1.87
N GLU A 79 7.67 -10.33 -2.03
CA GLU A 79 8.27 -11.27 -1.07
C GLU A 79 8.54 -10.61 0.29
N ALA A 80 9.13 -9.40 0.30
CA ALA A 80 9.38 -8.65 1.53
C ALA A 80 8.07 -8.37 2.31
N VAL A 81 7.02 -7.92 1.61
CA VAL A 81 5.70 -7.69 2.21
C VAL A 81 5.08 -9.00 2.73
N ARG A 82 5.24 -10.12 2.02
CA ARG A 82 4.79 -11.44 2.50
C ARG A 82 5.52 -11.86 3.77
N LYS A 83 6.85 -11.70 3.82
CA LYS A 83 7.66 -11.98 5.01
C LYS A 83 7.23 -11.09 6.18
N ALA A 84 7.02 -9.80 5.93
CA ALA A 84 6.53 -8.86 6.93
C ALA A 84 5.22 -9.34 7.57
N ARG A 85 4.26 -9.71 6.72
CA ARG A 85 2.96 -10.26 7.13
C ARG A 85 3.12 -11.52 7.99
N THR A 86 3.90 -12.49 7.52
CA THR A 86 4.11 -13.75 8.24
C THR A 86 4.77 -13.54 9.61
N ASN A 87 5.67 -12.56 9.70
CA ASN A 87 6.45 -12.29 10.92
C ASN A 87 5.82 -11.22 11.83
N GLY A 88 4.64 -10.69 11.48
CA GLY A 88 4.00 -9.60 12.23
C GLY A 88 4.83 -8.31 12.30
N VAL A 89 5.61 -8.04 11.25
CA VAL A 89 6.46 -6.84 11.17
C VAL A 89 5.66 -5.69 10.59
N VAL A 90 5.67 -4.55 11.30
CA VAL A 90 5.04 -3.30 10.85
C VAL A 90 5.75 -2.77 9.60
N ILE A 91 4.98 -2.45 8.56
CA ILE A 91 5.50 -1.86 7.33
C ILE A 91 5.28 -0.35 7.36
N ALA A 92 6.37 0.42 7.40
CA ALA A 92 6.30 1.88 7.28
C ALA A 92 6.24 2.28 5.79
N ILE A 93 5.24 3.09 5.42
CA ILE A 93 5.05 3.59 4.06
C ILE A 93 4.96 5.12 4.08
N ASP A 94 5.90 5.79 3.43
CA ASP A 94 5.76 7.21 3.10
C ASP A 94 4.84 7.30 1.88
N GLY A 95 3.61 7.78 2.08
CA GLY A 95 2.53 7.65 1.11
C GLY A 95 1.90 8.98 0.71
N SER A 96 1.18 8.95 -0.41
CA SER A 96 0.26 10.03 -0.80
C SER A 96 -0.89 10.16 0.20
N MET A 97 -1.64 11.25 0.11
CA MET A 97 -2.94 11.34 0.78
C MET A 97 -3.86 10.20 0.29
N PRO A 98 -4.68 9.59 1.16
CA PRO A 98 -5.61 8.55 0.75
C PRO A 98 -6.64 9.17 -0.21
N SER A 99 -6.86 8.51 -1.33
CA SER A 99 -7.83 8.96 -2.34
C SER A 99 -8.78 7.84 -2.71
N LYS A 100 -10.07 8.17 -2.89
CA LYS A 100 -11.07 7.24 -3.41
C LYS A 100 -11.29 7.55 -4.89
N SER A 101 -11.29 6.53 -5.74
CA SER A 101 -11.88 6.67 -7.07
C SER A 101 -13.40 6.80 -6.92
N GLN A 102 -14.06 7.56 -7.79
CA GLN A 102 -15.52 7.73 -7.73
C GLN A 102 -16.20 6.35 -7.79
N GLY A 103 -17.07 6.05 -6.82
CA GLY A 103 -17.77 4.76 -6.70
C GLY A 103 -16.92 3.59 -6.18
N ALA A 104 -15.66 3.80 -5.79
CA ALA A 104 -14.86 2.74 -5.17
C ALA A 104 -15.06 2.71 -3.65
N ASP A 105 -15.01 1.53 -3.05
CA ASP A 105 -15.04 1.36 -1.58
C ASP A 105 -13.65 1.36 -0.92
N ILE A 106 -12.60 1.42 -1.74
CA ILE A 106 -11.22 1.24 -1.31
C ILE A 106 -10.47 2.55 -1.49
N TYR A 107 -9.86 3.03 -0.40
CA TYR A 107 -8.91 4.14 -0.44
C TYR A 107 -7.60 3.67 -1.04
N LYS A 108 -6.97 4.50 -1.86
CA LYS A 108 -5.69 4.22 -2.49
C LYS A 108 -4.63 5.16 -1.96
N VAL A 109 -3.50 4.57 -1.55
CA VAL A 109 -2.29 5.28 -1.14
C VAL A 109 -1.16 4.85 -2.08
N LYS A 110 -0.49 5.81 -2.72
CA LYS A 110 0.69 5.55 -3.53
C LYS A 110 1.93 5.85 -2.70
N SER A 111 2.86 4.89 -2.64
CA SER A 111 4.18 5.11 -2.04
C SER A 111 4.92 6.23 -2.79
N MET A 112 5.53 7.13 -2.01
CA MET A 112 6.44 8.16 -2.51
C MET A 112 7.83 7.60 -2.81
N LYS A 113 8.16 6.43 -2.25
CA LYS A 113 9.37 5.66 -2.52
C LYS A 113 9.16 4.65 -3.64
N THR A 114 10.21 4.39 -4.41
CA THR A 114 10.25 3.28 -5.37
C THR A 114 10.43 1.93 -4.68
N GLY A 115 10.25 0.84 -5.42
CA GLY A 115 10.44 -0.53 -4.91
C GLY A 115 11.86 -0.76 -4.39
N THR A 116 12.86 -0.24 -5.10
CA THR A 116 14.26 -0.33 -4.67
C THR A 116 14.51 0.44 -3.37
N GLU A 117 13.97 1.65 -3.24
CA GLU A 117 14.09 2.47 -2.03
C GLU A 117 13.37 1.82 -0.84
N PHE A 118 12.18 1.27 -1.09
CA PHE A 118 11.41 0.53 -0.08
C PHE A 118 12.22 -0.64 0.49
N LEU A 119 12.79 -1.49 -0.37
CA LEU A 119 13.58 -2.66 0.05
C LEU A 119 14.78 -2.27 0.93
N LYS A 120 15.50 -1.18 0.56
CA LYS A 120 16.62 -0.67 1.36
C LYS A 120 16.18 -0.30 2.77
N THR A 121 15.05 0.40 2.90
CA THR A 121 14.53 0.83 4.20
C THR A 121 13.93 -0.32 5.01
N PHE A 122 13.37 -1.31 4.33
CA PHE A 122 12.73 -2.48 4.96
C PHE A 122 13.77 -3.44 5.59
N ASP A 123 14.90 -3.65 4.92
CA ASP A 123 15.99 -4.48 5.46
C ASP A 123 16.62 -3.86 6.72
N THR A 124 16.74 -2.53 6.78
CA THR A 124 17.29 -1.84 7.96
C THR A 124 16.41 -1.91 9.20
N SER A 125 15.08 -1.92 9.06
CA SER A 125 14.15 -2.02 10.19
C SER A 125 13.97 -3.46 10.68
N SER A 126 14.18 -4.47 9.83
CA SER A 126 14.13 -5.88 10.24
C SER A 126 15.32 -6.35 11.09
N LYS A 127 16.47 -5.68 11.01
CA LYS A 127 17.69 -5.98 11.78
C LYS A 127 17.75 -5.31 13.16
N ALA A 128 16.75 -4.52 13.53
CA ALA A 128 16.72 -3.74 14.77
C ALA A 128 15.92 -4.42 15.91
N LYS A 129 15.80 -5.74 15.90
CA LYS A 129 15.23 -6.54 17.00
C LYS A 129 16.24 -7.55 17.52
#